data_AF-A0A3M1EL26-F1
#
_entry.id   AF-A0A3M1EL26-F1
#
_cell.length_a   1.000
_cell.length_b   1.000
_cell.length_c   1.000
_cell.angle_alpha   90.00
_cell.angle_beta   90.00
_cell.angle_gamma   90.00
#
_symmetry.space_group_name_H-M   'P 1'
#
loop_
_entity.id
_entity.type
_entity.pdbx_description
1 polymer ?
#
loop_
_entity_poly.entity_id
_entity_poly.type
_entity_poly.pdbx_seq_one_letter_code
_entity_poly.pdbx_strand_id
1 'polypeptide(L)'
;IHIPLWHASVDRLRRLAPERLLLTHFGPVEEDAQTHLDRVDAQLDAYADFFRSRWQAGQSTDEMTVAYRDWVADQARADGCDEDTVHRLEVVVPSYMQAAGMVRYFRKHESGE
;
A
#
# COMPACT_ATOMS: atom_id res chain seq x y z
N ILE A 1 3.05 6.61 -8.65
CA ILE A 1 3.22 6.70 -7.19
C ILE A 1 4.47 7.53 -6.89
N HIS A 2 4.52 8.23 -5.75
CA HIS A 2 5.72 8.94 -5.29
C HIS A 2 5.80 8.87 -3.76
N ILE A 3 6.61 7.95 -3.23
CA ILE A 3 6.57 7.55 -1.82
C ILE A 3 6.83 8.73 -0.85
N PRO A 4 7.88 9.56 -1.03
CA PRO A 4 8.09 10.71 -0.14
C PRO A 4 6.94 11.73 -0.08
N LEU A 5 6.18 11.88 -1.17
CA LEU A 5 5.05 12.82 -1.20
C LEU A 5 3.83 12.24 -0.50
N TRP A 6 3.70 10.91 -0.47
CA TRP A 6 2.69 10.23 0.34
C TRP A 6 2.96 10.41 1.83
N HIS A 7 4.18 10.16 2.31
CA HIS A 7 4.56 10.44 3.71
C HIS A 7 4.31 11.91 4.07
N ALA A 8 4.73 12.85 3.22
CA ALA A 8 4.47 14.27 3.44
C ALA A 8 2.96 14.61 3.53
N SER A 9 2.11 13.84 2.85
CA SER A 9 0.66 13.98 2.91
C SER A 9 0.09 13.43 4.22
N VAL A 10 0.55 12.26 4.67
CA VAL A 10 0.19 11.69 5.98
C VAL A 10 0.62 12.62 7.11
N ASP A 11 1.85 13.13 7.06
CA ASP A 11 2.36 14.09 8.04
C ASP A 11 1.57 15.40 8.06
N ARG A 12 1.09 15.84 6.89
CA ARG A 12 0.19 16.99 6.81
C ARG A 12 -1.12 16.70 7.55
N LEU A 13 -1.70 15.51 7.40
CA LEU A 13 -2.91 15.12 8.13
C LEU A 13 -2.65 15.01 9.64
N ARG A 14 -1.53 14.43 10.06
CA ARG A 14 -1.13 14.35 11.48
C ARG A 14 -1.06 15.74 12.12
N ARG A 15 -0.41 16.71 11.45
CA ARG A 15 -0.28 18.09 11.95
C ARG A 15 -1.61 18.85 12.05
N LEU A 16 -2.64 18.45 11.32
CA LEU A 16 -3.98 19.03 11.47
C LEU A 16 -4.66 18.55 12.75
N ALA A 17 -4.12 17.52 13.42
CA ALA A 17 -4.65 16.92 14.64
C ALA A 17 -6.17 16.65 14.57
N PRO A 18 -6.65 15.92 13.54
CA PRO A 18 -8.08 15.65 13.40
C PRO A 18 -8.59 14.81 14.58
N GLU A 19 -9.78 15.14 15.08
CA GLU A 19 -10.48 14.32 16.07
C GLU A 19 -11.03 13.02 15.46
N ARG A 20 -11.43 13.07 14.18
CA ARG A 20 -12.00 11.92 13.45
C ARG A 20 -11.60 11.95 11.98
N LEU A 21 -11.43 10.77 11.38
CA LEU A 21 -11.23 10.59 9.94
C LEU A 21 -12.51 10.03 9.32
N LEU A 22 -13.11 10.81 8.40
CA LEU A 22 -14.27 10.39 7.62
C LEU A 22 -13.80 10.08 6.20
N LEU A 23 -13.56 8.81 5.93
CA LEU A 23 -13.02 8.36 4.65
C LEU A 23 -14.11 8.32 3.58
N THR A 24 -13.72 8.53 2.31
CA THR A 24 -14.64 8.41 1.16
C THR A 24 -15.11 6.97 0.94
N HIS A 25 -14.40 6.00 1.50
CA HIS A 25 -14.67 4.56 1.42
C HIS A 25 -14.62 3.96 2.82
N PHE A 26 -15.33 2.85 3.06
CA PHE A 26 -15.34 2.08 4.31
C PHE A 26 -15.95 2.77 5.54
N GLY A 27 -16.17 4.08 5.50
CA GLY A 27 -16.86 4.83 6.55
C GLY A 27 -15.89 5.53 7.51
N PRO A 28 -16.38 5.96 8.69
CA PRO A 28 -15.54 6.56 9.72
C PRO A 28 -14.48 5.60 10.25
N VAL A 29 -13.31 6.14 10.57
CA VAL A 29 -12.32 5.42 11.37
C VAL A 29 -12.81 5.41 12.82
N GLU A 30 -12.96 4.22 13.39
CA GLU A 30 -13.46 4.02 14.75
C GLU A 30 -12.34 4.12 15.81
N GLU A 31 -11.09 3.84 15.42
CA GLU A 31 -9.92 4.04 16.26
C GLU A 31 -9.49 5.52 16.30
N ASP A 32 -8.53 5.82 17.18
CA ASP A 32 -7.91 7.13 17.25
C ASP A 32 -7.29 7.54 15.89
N ALA A 33 -7.51 8.79 15.48
CA ALA A 33 -7.10 9.28 14.17
C ALA A 33 -5.58 9.28 13.99
N GLN A 34 -4.80 9.54 15.03
CA GLN A 34 -3.33 9.50 14.93
C GLN A 34 -2.83 8.07 14.80
N THR A 35 -3.41 7.15 15.58
CA THR A 35 -3.12 5.71 15.51
C THR A 35 -3.38 5.16 14.11
N HIS A 36 -4.49 5.56 13.48
CA HIS A 36 -4.80 5.18 12.11
C HIS A 36 -3.78 5.73 11.10
N LEU A 37 -3.41 7.01 11.22
CA LEU A 37 -2.41 7.62 10.34
C LEU A 37 -1.03 6.96 10.49
N ASP A 38 -0.66 6.53 11.71
CA ASP A 38 0.57 5.78 11.96
C ASP A 38 0.57 4.42 11.27
N ARG A 39 -0.56 3.71 11.31
CA ARG A 39 -0.73 2.46 10.57
C ARG A 39 -0.61 2.68 9.06
N VAL A 40 -1.24 3.71 8.52
CA VAL A 40 -1.17 4.04 7.07
C VAL A 40 0.27 4.32 6.65
N ASP A 41 1.01 5.08 7.45
CA ASP A 41 2.41 5.42 7.19
C ASP A 41 3.31 4.18 7.19
N ALA A 42 3.19 3.34 8.21
CA ALA A 42 3.93 2.09 8.31
C ALA A 42 3.57 1.10 7.18
N GLN A 43 2.30 1.05 6.78
CA GLN A 43 1.84 0.19 5.70
C GLN A 43 2.41 0.63 4.34
N LEU A 44 2.57 1.94 4.13
CA LEU A 44 3.20 2.50 2.94
C LEU A 44 4.66 2.04 2.81
N ASP A 45 5.42 2.07 3.90
CA ASP A 45 6.80 1.57 3.94
C ASP A 45 6.85 0.07 3.65
N ALA A 46 6.00 -0.72 4.30
CA ALA A 46 5.93 -2.16 4.08
C ALA A 46 5.66 -2.51 2.60
N TYR A 47 4.77 -1.75 1.95
CA TYR A 47 4.49 -1.90 0.51
C TYR A 47 5.68 -1.50 -0.35
N ALA A 48 6.31 -0.36 -0.06
CA ALA A 48 7.48 0.10 -0.80
C ALA A 48 8.63 -0.93 -0.70
N ASP A 49 8.92 -1.42 0.49
CA ASP A 49 10.01 -2.36 0.74
C ASP A 49 9.73 -3.75 0.17
N PHE A 50 8.48 -4.20 0.18
CA PHE A 50 8.07 -5.45 -0.46
C PHE A 50 8.51 -5.49 -1.93
N PHE A 51 8.21 -4.43 -2.69
CA PHE A 51 8.56 -4.36 -4.10
C PHE A 51 10.03 -3.99 -4.31
N ARG A 52 10.58 -3.06 -3.52
CA ARG A 52 11.96 -2.60 -3.66
C ARG A 52 12.95 -3.75 -3.54
N SER A 53 12.83 -4.55 -2.48
CA SER A 53 13.72 -5.69 -2.22
C SER A 53 13.71 -6.71 -3.37
N ARG A 54 12.53 -7.00 -3.91
CA ARG A 54 12.34 -7.94 -5.03
C ARG A 54 12.85 -7.39 -6.36
N TRP A 55 12.59 -6.12 -6.62
CA TRP A 55 13.07 -5.44 -7.81
C TRP A 55 14.60 -5.36 -7.83
N GLN A 56 15.24 -5.03 -6.69
CA GLN A 56 16.70 -5.03 -6.55
C GLN A 56 17.30 -6.44 -6.66
N ALA A 57 16.56 -7.48 -6.28
CA ALA A 57 16.92 -8.88 -6.50
C ALA A 57 16.74 -9.33 -7.96
N GLY A 58 16.31 -8.45 -8.87
CA GLY A 58 16.16 -8.73 -10.29
C GLY A 58 14.88 -9.47 -10.67
N GLN A 59 13.89 -9.56 -9.76
CA GLN A 59 12.60 -10.16 -10.10
C GLN A 59 11.88 -9.35 -11.18
N SER A 60 11.23 -10.05 -12.08
CA SER A 60 10.34 -9.47 -13.09
C SER A 60 9.07 -8.89 -12.47
N THR A 61 8.42 -7.98 -13.20
CA THR A 61 7.13 -7.40 -12.79
C THR A 61 6.06 -8.48 -12.58
N ASP A 62 6.07 -9.55 -13.38
CA ASP A 62 5.10 -10.65 -13.28
C ASP A 62 5.33 -11.48 -12.03
N GLU A 63 6.58 -11.81 -11.71
CA GLU A 63 6.93 -12.50 -10.45
C GLU A 63 6.52 -11.68 -9.23
N MET A 64 6.78 -10.37 -9.24
CA MET A 64 6.34 -9.46 -8.18
C MET A 64 4.82 -9.34 -8.10
N THR A 65 4.11 -9.42 -9.22
CA THR A 65 2.64 -9.39 -9.26
C THR A 65 2.05 -10.59 -8.53
N VAL A 66 2.53 -11.79 -8.83
CA VAL A 66 2.06 -13.02 -8.17
C VAL A 66 2.39 -12.96 -6.68
N ALA A 67 3.63 -12.64 -6.33
CA ALA A 67 4.06 -12.57 -4.94
C ALA A 67 3.26 -11.52 -4.13
N TYR A 68 2.96 -10.36 -4.72
CA TYR A 68 2.19 -9.32 -4.05
C TYR A 68 0.73 -9.71 -3.85
N ARG A 69 0.12 -10.37 -4.85
CA ARG A 69 -1.24 -10.90 -4.75
C ARG A 69 -1.38 -11.86 -3.58
N ASP A 70 -0.46 -12.81 -3.46
CA ASP A 70 -0.50 -13.79 -2.38
C ASP A 70 -0.31 -13.11 -1.03
N TRP A 71 0.67 -12.20 -0.95
CA TRP A 71 0.98 -11.47 0.27
C TRP A 71 -0.19 -10.59 0.76
N VAL A 72 -0.85 -9.83 -0.13
CA VAL A 72 -1.99 -8.98 0.26
C VAL A 72 -3.24 -9.81 0.56
N ALA A 73 -3.43 -10.96 -0.10
CA ALA A 73 -4.50 -11.89 0.23
C ALA A 73 -4.33 -12.47 1.64
N ASP A 74 -3.11 -12.84 2.02
CA ASP A 74 -2.82 -13.34 3.36
C ASP A 74 -3.02 -12.26 4.43
N GLN A 75 -2.66 -11.01 4.14
CA GLN A 75 -2.98 -9.88 5.04
C GLN A 75 -4.48 -9.70 5.20
N ALA A 76 -5.24 -9.69 4.12
CA ALA A 76 -6.69 -9.54 4.18
C ALA A 76 -7.36 -10.67 4.99
N ARG A 77 -6.89 -11.92 4.83
CA ARG A 77 -7.35 -13.05 5.65
C ARG A 77 -7.00 -12.89 7.12
N ALA A 78 -5.79 -12.43 7.44
CA ALA A 78 -5.37 -12.17 8.81
C ALA A 78 -6.21 -11.06 9.46
N ASP A 79 -6.69 -10.10 8.67
CA ASP A 79 -7.61 -9.04 9.08
C ASP A 79 -9.08 -9.52 9.14
N GLY A 80 -9.35 -10.81 8.90
CA GLY A 80 -10.67 -11.43 9.03
C GLY A 80 -11.56 -11.32 7.80
N CYS A 81 -11.02 -10.93 6.64
CA CYS A 81 -11.78 -10.97 5.38
C CYS A 81 -12.09 -12.43 4.97
N ASP A 82 -13.29 -12.64 4.43
CA ASP A 82 -13.65 -13.89 3.77
C ASP A 82 -13.08 -13.94 2.33
N GLU A 83 -13.08 -15.14 1.72
CA GLU A 83 -12.52 -15.34 0.39
C GLU A 83 -13.24 -14.50 -0.69
N ASP A 84 -14.54 -14.25 -0.54
CA ASP A 84 -15.28 -13.38 -1.45
C ASP A 84 -14.78 -11.93 -1.39
N THR A 85 -14.44 -11.44 -0.20
CA THR A 85 -13.85 -10.11 -0.02
C THR A 85 -12.42 -10.07 -0.52
N VAL A 86 -11.59 -11.08 -0.22
CA VAL A 86 -10.23 -11.20 -0.74
C VAL A 86 -10.23 -11.18 -2.28
N HIS A 87 -11.13 -11.93 -2.91
CA HIS A 87 -11.27 -11.94 -4.36
C HIS A 87 -11.69 -10.57 -4.90
N ARG A 88 -12.68 -9.92 -4.28
CA ARG A 88 -13.12 -8.58 -4.69
C ARG A 88 -12.01 -7.53 -4.55
N LEU A 89 -11.18 -7.61 -3.52
CA LEU A 89 -10.03 -6.71 -3.35
C LEU A 89 -9.07 -6.81 -4.54
N GLU A 90 -8.72 -8.01 -4.99
CA GLU A 90 -7.87 -8.19 -6.18
C GLU A 90 -8.53 -7.73 -7.48
N VAL A 91 -9.87 -7.80 -7.58
CA VAL A 91 -10.59 -7.29 -8.76
C VAL A 91 -10.56 -5.76 -8.83
N VAL A 92 -10.75 -5.09 -7.69
CA VAL A 92 -10.86 -3.62 -7.64
C VAL A 92 -9.48 -2.95 -7.55
N VAL A 93 -8.53 -3.58 -6.86
CA VAL A 93 -7.16 -3.09 -6.64
C VAL A 93 -6.17 -4.14 -7.13
N PRO A 94 -6.09 -4.37 -8.46
CA PRO A 94 -5.37 -5.51 -9.00
C PRO A 94 -3.86 -5.38 -8.80
N SER A 95 -3.26 -6.48 -8.32
CA SER A 95 -1.85 -6.56 -7.96
C SER A 95 -0.89 -6.21 -9.10
N TYR A 96 -1.27 -6.49 -10.35
CA TYR A 96 -0.43 -6.18 -11.51
C TYR A 96 -0.24 -4.66 -11.71
N MET A 97 -1.26 -3.86 -11.40
CA MET A 97 -1.17 -2.40 -11.49
C MET A 97 -0.22 -1.86 -10.42
N GLN A 98 -0.23 -2.46 -9.23
CA GLN A 98 0.65 -2.11 -8.13
C GLN A 98 2.11 -2.40 -8.49
N ALA A 99 2.40 -3.62 -8.95
CA ALA A 99 3.75 -4.01 -9.38
C ALA A 99 4.28 -3.11 -10.51
N ALA A 100 3.49 -2.90 -11.56
CA ALA A 100 3.88 -2.03 -12.68
C ALA A 100 4.11 -0.57 -12.24
N GLY A 101 3.27 -0.07 -11.33
CA GLY A 101 3.41 1.27 -10.75
C GLY A 101 4.70 1.45 -9.97
N MET A 102 5.06 0.47 -9.14
CA MET A 102 6.27 0.49 -8.31
C MET A 102 7.53 0.35 -9.15
N VAL A 103 7.57 -0.58 -10.11
CA VAL A 103 8.72 -0.71 -11.03
C VAL A 103 8.96 0.56 -11.81
N ARG A 104 7.90 1.20 -12.33
CA ARG A 104 8.00 2.50 -13.01
C ARG A 104 8.57 3.58 -12.09
N TYR A 105 8.11 3.63 -10.83
CA TYR A 105 8.60 4.58 -9.84
C TYR A 105 10.09 4.37 -9.54
N PHE A 106 10.52 3.12 -9.26
CA PHE A 106 11.91 2.83 -8.95
C PHE A 106 12.85 3.11 -10.12
N ARG A 107 12.48 2.78 -11.36
CA ARG A 107 13.30 3.12 -12.54
C ARG A 107 13.56 4.63 -12.61
N LYS A 108 12.50 5.43 -12.45
CA LYS A 108 12.59 6.90 -12.54
C LYS A 108 13.40 7.54 -11.40
N HIS A 109 13.36 6.97 -10.20
CA HIS A 109 13.86 7.65 -9.00
C HIS A 109 15.08 6.98 -8.36
N GLU A 110 15.34 5.71 -8.66
CA GLU A 110 16.42 4.91 -8.05
C GLU A 110 17.41 4.36 -9.09
N SER A 111 17.02 4.16 -10.36
CA SER A 111 17.95 3.71 -11.41
C SER A 111 18.75 4.83 -12.08
N GLY A 112 18.39 6.09 -11.87
CA GLY A 112 19.10 7.24 -12.48
C GLY A 112 18.87 7.42 -13.99
N GLU A 113 17.85 6.77 -14.57
CA GLU A 113 17.40 6.94 -15.97
C GLU A 113 16.08 7.72 -16.07
#